data_AF-A0A845YN91-F1
#
_entry.id   AF-A0A845YN91-F1
#
_cell.length_a   1.000
_cell.length_b   1.000
_cell.length_c   1.000
_cell.angle_alpha   90.00
_cell.angle_beta   90.00
_cell.angle_gamma   90.00
#
_symmetry.space_group_name_H-M   'P 1'
#
loop_
_entity.id
_entity.type
_entity.pdbx_description
1 polymer ?
#
loop_
_entity_poly.entity_id
_entity_poly.type
_entity_poly.pdbx_seq_one_letter_code
_entity_poly.pdbx_strand_id
1 'polypeptide(L)'
;MKTVDAILNRALVGEDLSPEEGMVLLQQTEPAAITAIQETANQLRCQQVGDVVTYVINRNINFTNICEQHCSFCAFRRNAGADGAYWLEWGQILEKTADAVQRGATEICMQGGLNSQAKINGASLPYYLQLVETIK
;
A
#
# COMPACT_ATOMS: atom_id res chain seq x y z
N MET A 1 -14.47 15.24 27.72
CA MET A 1 -14.29 14.31 26.59
C MET A 1 -15.47 14.51 25.66
N LYS A 2 -15.26 14.75 24.37
CA LYS A 2 -16.39 14.86 23.43
C LYS A 2 -17.04 13.48 23.28
N THR A 3 -18.36 13.44 23.18
CA THR A 3 -19.09 12.20 22.92
C THR A 3 -18.86 11.74 21.49
N VAL A 4 -19.10 10.46 21.20
CA VAL A 4 -19.04 9.91 19.84
C VAL A 4 -19.90 10.76 18.89
N ASP A 5 -21.15 11.04 19.27
CA ASP A 5 -22.06 11.86 18.44
C ASP A 5 -21.51 13.25 18.12
N ALA A 6 -20.89 13.92 19.11
CA ALA A 6 -20.31 15.24 18.89
C ALA A 6 -19.11 15.21 17.92
N ILE A 7 -18.35 14.12 17.93
CA ILE A 7 -17.23 13.90 17.01
C ILE A 7 -17.77 13.61 15.60
N LEU A 8 -18.72 12.70 15.47
CA LEU A 8 -19.30 12.30 14.18
C LEU A 8 -20.04 13.46 13.49
N ASN A 9 -20.82 14.25 14.23
CA ASN A 9 -21.52 15.42 13.68
C ASN A 9 -20.57 16.47 13.11
N ARG A 10 -19.40 16.67 13.73
CA ARG A 10 -18.35 17.57 13.21
C ARG A 10 -17.71 17.02 11.95
N ALA A 11 -17.39 15.72 11.93
CA ALA A 11 -16.84 15.07 10.74
C ALA A 11 -17.81 15.19 9.54
N LEU A 12 -19.11 15.05 9.77
CA LEU A 12 -20.16 15.17 8.73
C LEU A 12 -20.26 16.57 8.10
N VAL A 13 -19.80 17.62 8.78
CA VAL A 13 -19.73 18.97 8.22
C VAL A 13 -18.36 19.31 7.63
N GLY A 14 -17.47 18.32 7.49
CA GLY A 14 -16.16 18.45 6.86
C GLY A 14 -15.05 18.94 7.78
N GLU A 15 -15.25 18.94 9.10
CA GLU A 15 -14.18 19.26 10.05
C GLU A 15 -13.26 18.05 10.30
N ASP A 16 -11.96 18.32 10.40
CA ASP A 16 -10.97 17.29 10.75
C ASP A 16 -11.11 16.81 12.20
N LEU A 17 -10.80 15.52 12.37
CA LEU A 17 -10.67 14.88 13.68
C LEU A 17 -9.33 15.24 14.32
N SER A 18 -9.33 15.52 15.62
CA SER A 18 -8.08 15.53 16.40
C SER A 18 -7.61 14.10 16.69
N PRO A 19 -6.31 13.87 16.97
CA PRO A 19 -5.82 12.56 17.40
C PRO A 19 -6.54 12.00 18.64
N GLU A 20 -6.91 12.87 19.59
CA GLU A 20 -7.65 12.49 20.80
C GLU A 20 -9.07 12.03 20.46
N GLU A 21 -9.73 12.68 19.49
CA GLU A 21 -11.04 12.27 18.99
C GLU A 21 -10.96 10.94 18.24
N GLY A 22 -9.92 10.74 17.43
CA GLY A 22 -9.65 9.46 16.78
C GLY A 22 -9.49 8.32 17.79
N MET A 23 -8.80 8.56 18.92
CA MET A 23 -8.67 7.58 19.99
C MET A 23 -10.01 7.23 20.63
N VAL A 24 -10.88 8.23 20.87
CA VAL A 24 -12.25 7.99 21.38
C VAL A 24 -13.01 7.05 20.46
N LEU A 25 -12.94 7.26 19.15
CA LEU A 25 -13.64 6.42 18.16
C LEU A 25 -13.05 4.99 18.10
N LEU A 26 -11.72 4.86 18.09
CA LEU A 26 -11.03 3.56 18.02
C LEU A 26 -11.25 2.68 19.25
N GLN A 27 -11.54 3.27 20.41
CA GLN A 27 -11.76 2.56 21.67
C GLN A 27 -13.21 2.11 21.89
N GLN A 28 -14.15 2.44 21.00
CA GLN A 28 -15.55 2.06 21.18
C GLN A 28 -15.73 0.54 21.09
N THR A 29 -16.42 -0.02 22.09
CA THR A 29 -16.84 -1.43 22.13
C THR A 29 -18.35 -1.60 22.04
N GLU A 30 -19.11 -0.53 22.25
CA GLU A 30 -20.57 -0.55 22.19
C GLU A 30 -21.04 -0.74 20.75
N PRO A 31 -21.85 -1.79 20.44
CA PRO A 31 -22.28 -2.07 19.07
C PRO A 31 -22.98 -0.88 18.40
N ALA A 32 -23.81 -0.15 19.13
CA ALA A 32 -24.51 1.02 18.60
C ALA A 32 -23.55 2.15 18.20
N ALA A 33 -22.50 2.40 19.00
CA ALA A 33 -21.48 3.40 18.68
C ALA A 33 -20.66 2.99 17.46
N ILE A 34 -20.31 1.70 17.35
CA ILE A 34 -19.60 1.15 16.18
C ILE A 34 -20.45 1.30 14.91
N THR A 35 -21.74 0.98 14.98
CA THR A 35 -22.67 1.20 13.86
C THR A 35 -22.71 2.67 13.43
N ALA A 36 -22.84 3.60 14.39
CA ALA A 36 -22.85 5.03 14.08
C ALA A 36 -21.56 5.50 13.38
N ILE A 37 -20.40 4.97 13.79
CA ILE A 37 -19.10 5.23 13.14
C ILE A 37 -19.11 4.70 11.69
N GLN A 38 -19.58 3.46 11.48
CA GLN A 38 -19.64 2.84 10.16
C GLN A 38 -20.57 3.60 9.21
N GLU A 39 -21.74 4.00 9.68
CA GLU A 39 -22.72 4.76 8.90
C GLU A 39 -22.18 6.14 8.53
N THR A 40 -21.57 6.84 9.50
CA THR A 40 -20.93 8.14 9.25
C THR A 40 -19.80 8.01 8.23
N ALA A 41 -18.94 7.00 8.38
CA ALA A 41 -17.87 6.73 7.42
C ALA A 41 -18.40 6.42 6.02
N ASN A 42 -19.49 5.63 5.92
CA ASN A 42 -20.13 5.36 4.63
C ASN A 42 -20.73 6.62 4.01
N GLN A 43 -21.37 7.48 4.80
CA GLN A 43 -21.94 8.75 4.32
C GLN A 43 -20.83 9.67 3.79
N LEU A 44 -19.72 9.84 4.51
CA LEU A 44 -18.57 10.63 4.06
C LEU A 44 -17.97 10.05 2.78
N ARG A 45 -17.82 8.72 2.70
CA ARG A 45 -17.37 8.04 1.50
C ARG A 45 -18.34 8.23 0.32
N CYS A 46 -19.66 8.16 0.54
CA CYS A 46 -20.70 8.45 -0.47
C CYS A 46 -20.59 9.88 -0.99
N GLN A 47 -20.40 10.85 -0.10
CA GLN A 47 -20.23 12.26 -0.48
C GLN A 47 -18.98 12.47 -1.32
N GLN A 48 -17.89 11.73 -1.05
CA GLN A 48 -16.63 11.88 -1.75
C GLN A 48 -16.60 11.20 -3.12
N VAL A 49 -17.12 9.97 -3.23
CA VAL A 49 -16.93 9.14 -4.46
C VAL A 49 -18.20 8.48 -4.99
N GLY A 50 -19.39 8.72 -4.42
CA GLY A 50 -20.65 8.14 -4.88
C GLY A 50 -20.70 6.61 -4.75
N ASP A 51 -21.64 5.90 -5.38
CA ASP A 51 -21.81 4.45 -5.16
C ASP A 51 -21.01 3.54 -6.12
N VAL A 52 -20.22 4.14 -7.02
CA VAL A 52 -19.42 3.37 -7.98
C VAL A 52 -18.25 2.71 -7.25
N VAL A 53 -18.25 1.37 -7.24
CA VAL A 53 -17.12 0.57 -6.77
C VAL A 53 -16.19 0.27 -7.95
N THR A 54 -14.96 0.73 -7.87
CA THR A 54 -13.91 0.49 -8.88
C THR A 54 -12.95 -0.62 -8.44
N TYR A 55 -12.27 -1.25 -9.38
CA TYR A 55 -11.20 -2.21 -9.11
C TYR A 55 -10.01 -1.98 -10.06
N VAL A 56 -8.84 -2.48 -9.66
CA VAL A 56 -7.60 -2.45 -10.46
C VAL A 56 -7.15 -3.88 -10.70
N ILE A 57 -6.85 -4.22 -11.95
CA ILE A 57 -6.18 -5.48 -12.26
C ILE A 57 -4.69 -5.23 -12.10
N ASN A 58 -4.16 -5.51 -10.91
CA ASN A 58 -2.78 -5.23 -10.56
C ASN A 58 -1.87 -6.47 -10.76
N ARG A 59 -0.66 -6.26 -11.27
CA ARG A 59 0.46 -7.20 -11.09
C ARG A 59 1.49 -6.63 -10.13
N ASN A 60 1.62 -7.29 -8.98
CA ASN A 60 2.71 -7.05 -8.07
C ASN A 60 3.96 -7.82 -8.53
N ILE A 61 5.01 -7.09 -8.89
CA ILE A 61 6.32 -7.65 -9.24
C ILE A 61 7.30 -7.32 -8.12
N ASN A 62 7.58 -8.35 -7.32
CA ASN A 62 8.66 -8.30 -6.35
C ASN A 62 10.00 -8.49 -7.06
N PHE A 63 10.75 -7.41 -7.32
CA PHE A 63 12.01 -7.50 -8.09
C PHE A 63 13.16 -8.08 -7.27
N THR A 64 13.09 -8.04 -5.94
CA THR A 64 14.03 -8.71 -5.05
C THR A 64 13.39 -8.91 -3.68
N ASN A 65 13.74 -10.00 -2.99
CA ASN A 65 13.43 -10.17 -1.57
C ASN A 65 14.65 -9.94 -0.65
N ILE A 66 15.79 -9.55 -1.23
CA ILE A 66 16.99 -9.20 -0.49
C ILE A 66 16.77 -7.82 0.14
N CYS A 67 16.94 -7.73 1.46
CA CYS A 67 16.69 -6.50 2.18
C CYS A 67 17.71 -6.32 3.31
N GLU A 68 18.27 -5.12 3.42
CA GLU A 68 19.13 -4.74 4.55
C GLU A 68 18.38 -4.56 5.88
N GLN A 69 17.05 -4.41 5.82
CA GLN A 69 16.22 -4.23 7.01
C GLN A 69 15.77 -5.55 7.63
N HIS A 70 15.55 -5.52 8.95
CA HIS A 70 15.19 -6.68 9.76
C HIS A 70 13.87 -6.48 10.51
N CYS A 71 12.83 -6.03 9.81
CA CYS A 71 11.51 -5.83 10.40
C CYS A 71 10.97 -7.13 11.01
N SER A 72 10.52 -7.08 12.27
CA SER A 72 10.08 -8.26 13.05
C SER A 72 8.85 -8.96 12.48
N PHE A 73 8.02 -8.23 11.73
CA PHE A 73 6.80 -8.74 11.11
C PHE A 73 6.97 -9.17 9.65
N CYS A 74 8.15 -8.96 9.04
CA CYS A 74 8.35 -9.20 7.61
C CYS A 74 8.81 -10.63 7.34
N ALA A 75 7.90 -11.47 6.84
CA ALA A 75 8.22 -12.84 6.40
C ALA A 75 8.90 -12.90 5.02
N PHE A 76 8.82 -11.82 4.24
CA PHE A 76 9.29 -11.77 2.85
C PHE A 76 10.82 -11.66 2.73
N ARG A 77 11.44 -10.89 3.63
CA ARG A 77 12.86 -10.54 3.53
C ARG A 77 13.79 -11.75 3.63
N ARG A 78 14.91 -11.69 2.91
CA ARG A 78 16.04 -12.62 3.00
C ARG A 78 17.36 -11.85 3.05
N ASN A 79 18.37 -12.45 3.69
CA ASN A 79 19.74 -11.97 3.57
C ASN A 79 20.29 -12.38 2.18
N ALA A 80 21.22 -11.62 1.62
CA ALA A 80 21.91 -12.03 0.40
C ALA A 80 22.59 -13.40 0.60
N GLY A 81 22.39 -14.31 -0.36
CA GLY A 81 22.92 -15.68 -0.31
C GLY A 81 22.17 -16.66 0.60
N ALA A 82 21.14 -16.21 1.33
CA ALA A 82 20.27 -17.13 2.06
C ALA A 82 19.42 -17.96 1.11
N ASP A 83 18.94 -19.12 1.59
CA ASP A 83 18.01 -19.94 0.82
C ASP A 83 16.75 -19.15 0.43
N GLY A 84 16.35 -19.28 -0.83
CA GLY A 84 15.25 -18.54 -1.42
C GLY A 84 15.48 -17.02 -1.58
N ALA A 85 16.69 -16.51 -1.37
CA ALA A 85 17.03 -15.13 -1.72
C ALA A 85 17.10 -14.96 -3.25
N TYR A 86 16.53 -13.89 -3.78
CA TYR A 86 16.56 -13.60 -5.21
C TYR A 86 16.62 -12.11 -5.51
N TRP A 87 17.15 -11.81 -6.68
CA TRP A 87 17.08 -10.51 -7.35
C TRP A 87 16.83 -10.80 -8.82
N LEU A 88 15.72 -10.28 -9.34
CA LEU A 88 15.30 -10.51 -10.72
C LEU A 88 16.16 -9.69 -11.68
N GLU A 89 16.56 -10.33 -12.77
CA GLU A 89 17.16 -9.67 -13.91
C GLU A 89 16.12 -8.89 -14.71
N TRP A 90 16.56 -7.88 -15.47
CA TRP A 90 15.68 -7.04 -16.30
C TRP A 90 14.75 -7.84 -17.22
N GLY A 91 15.27 -8.90 -17.84
CA GLY A 91 14.48 -9.77 -18.71
C GLY A 91 13.34 -10.49 -17.97
N GLN A 92 13.56 -10.90 -16.72
CA GLN A 92 12.53 -11.55 -15.90
C GLN A 92 11.45 -10.54 -15.47
N ILE A 93 11.83 -9.29 -15.24
CA ILE A 93 10.88 -8.20 -14.93
C ILE A 93 10.02 -7.91 -16.16
N LEU A 94 10.63 -7.83 -17.35
CA LEU A 94 9.93 -7.65 -18.62
C LEU A 94 8.97 -8.80 -18.93
N GLU A 95 9.40 -10.05 -18.76
CA GLU A 95 8.54 -11.22 -18.97
C GLU A 95 7.30 -11.19 -18.07
N LYS A 96 7.49 -10.89 -16.78
CA LYS A 96 6.39 -10.77 -15.82
C LYS A 96 5.46 -9.60 -16.14
N THR A 97 6.00 -8.51 -16.67
CA THR A 97 5.24 -7.33 -17.09
C THR A 97 4.42 -7.64 -18.35
N ALA A 98 5.01 -8.29 -19.34
CA ALA A 98 4.32 -8.69 -20.56
C ALA A 98 3.19 -9.69 -20.28
N ASP A 99 3.42 -10.69 -19.42
CA ASP A 99 2.37 -11.63 -18.96
C ASP A 99 1.22 -10.87 -18.26
N ALA A 100 1.53 -9.85 -17.45
CA ALA A 100 0.51 -9.04 -16.81
C ALA A 100 -0.34 -8.25 -17.82
N VAL A 101 0.30 -7.59 -18.79
CA VAL A 101 -0.40 -6.87 -19.86
C VAL A 101 -1.29 -7.83 -20.66
N GLN A 102 -0.79 -9.02 -21.00
CA GLN A 102 -1.56 -10.04 -21.72
C GLN A 102 -2.81 -10.48 -20.94
N ARG A 103 -2.73 -10.49 -19.61
CA ARG A 103 -3.86 -10.81 -18.71
C ARG A 103 -4.80 -9.63 -18.44
N GLY A 104 -4.56 -8.48 -19.06
CA GLY A 104 -5.38 -7.28 -18.90
C GLY A 104 -5.05 -6.48 -17.63
N ALA A 105 -3.83 -6.58 -17.09
CA ALA A 105 -3.42 -5.73 -15.99
C ALA A 105 -3.48 -4.25 -16.38
N THR A 106 -4.07 -3.43 -15.52
CA THR A 106 -4.15 -1.98 -15.66
C THR A 106 -3.10 -1.27 -14.83
N GLU A 107 -2.38 -2.00 -13.96
CA GLU A 107 -1.32 -1.46 -13.13
C GLU A 107 -0.22 -2.51 -12.89
N ILE A 108 1.03 -2.07 -12.96
CA ILE A 108 2.20 -2.81 -12.48
C ILE A 108 2.66 -2.15 -11.18
N CYS A 109 2.63 -2.91 -10.08
CA CYS A 109 3.19 -2.46 -8.81
C CYS A 109 4.58 -3.09 -8.62
N MET A 110 5.61 -2.27 -8.72
CA MET A 110 6.98 -2.69 -8.44
C MET A 110 7.26 -2.62 -6.94
N GLN A 111 7.55 -3.77 -6.34
CA GLN A 111 7.88 -3.88 -4.91
C GLN A 111 9.17 -4.68 -4.73
N GLY A 112 9.79 -4.58 -3.56
CA GLY A 112 10.97 -5.36 -3.26
C GLY A 112 11.61 -4.98 -1.93
N GLY A 113 12.59 -5.78 -1.52
CA GLY A 113 13.46 -5.44 -0.41
C GLY A 113 14.41 -4.28 -0.75
N LEU A 114 14.98 -3.68 0.30
CA LEU A 114 16.02 -2.67 0.20
C LEU A 114 17.37 -3.34 -0.08
N ASN A 115 17.56 -3.77 -1.32
CA ASN A 115 18.79 -4.43 -1.76
C ASN A 115 19.91 -3.40 -1.98
N SER A 116 20.97 -3.45 -1.17
CA SER A 116 22.10 -2.52 -1.22
C SER A 116 22.90 -2.57 -2.54
N GLN A 117 22.74 -3.65 -3.31
CA GLN A 117 23.36 -3.83 -4.64
C GLN A 117 22.52 -3.22 -5.77
N ALA A 118 21.27 -2.81 -5.53
CA ALA A 118 20.42 -2.16 -6.52
C ALA A 118 20.91 -0.73 -6.82
N LYS A 119 22.02 -0.64 -7.57
CA LYS A 119 22.75 0.59 -7.89
C LYS A 119 23.26 0.54 -9.32
N ILE A 120 23.23 1.68 -10.00
CA ILE A 120 23.94 1.92 -11.26
C ILE A 120 24.88 3.12 -11.01
N ASN A 121 26.13 3.00 -11.44
CA ASN A 121 27.18 4.01 -11.18
C ASN A 121 27.32 4.37 -9.68
N GLY A 122 27.17 3.39 -8.80
CA GLY A 122 27.32 3.56 -7.34
C GLY A 122 26.11 4.18 -6.63
N ALA A 123 25.04 4.55 -7.33
CA ALA A 123 23.86 5.17 -6.74
C ALA A 123 22.57 4.36 -7.02
N SER A 124 21.64 4.37 -6.07
CA SER A 124 20.39 3.61 -6.18
C SER A 124 19.35 4.26 -7.10
N LEU A 125 19.27 5.59 -7.11
CA LEU A 125 18.29 6.30 -7.95
C LEU A 125 18.39 5.92 -9.44
N PRO A 126 19.58 5.90 -10.06
CA PRO A 126 19.74 5.42 -11.44
C PRO A 126 19.19 4.00 -11.69
N TYR A 127 19.34 3.07 -10.73
CA TYR A 127 18.76 1.73 -10.86
C TYR A 127 17.22 1.77 -10.92
N TYR A 128 16.58 2.55 -10.05
CA TYR A 128 15.12 2.67 -10.05
C TYR A 128 14.57 3.43 -11.26
N LEU A 129 15.32 4.41 -11.78
CA LEU A 129 14.96 5.06 -13.04
C LEU A 129 15.02 4.07 -14.20
N GLN A 130 16.10 3.31 -14.32
CA GLN A 130 16.23 2.24 -15.32
C GLN A 130 15.10 1.20 -15.17
N LEU A 131 14.71 0.84 -13.95
CA LEU A 131 13.61 -0.07 -13.69
C LEU A 131 12.29 0.45 -14.25
N VAL A 132 11.98 1.72 -14.03
CA VAL A 132 10.76 2.37 -14.57
C VAL A 132 10.82 2.51 -16.09
N GLU A 133 11.98 2.88 -16.65
CA GLU A 133 12.19 2.95 -18.10
C GLU A 133 12.08 1.58 -18.77
N THR A 134 12.47 0.51 -18.08
CA THR A 134 12.38 -0.85 -18.61
C THR A 134 10.93 -1.32 -18.76
N ILE A 135 10.02 -0.88 -17.89
CA ILE A 135 8.62 -1.36 -17.88
C ILE A 135 7.64 -0.46 -18.64
N LYS A 136 8.02 0.78 -18.96
CA LYS A 136 7.17 1.75 -19.68
C LYS A 136 7.29 1.58 -21.19
#